data_AF-A0A263BS01-F1
#
_entry.id   AF-A0A263BS01-F1
#
_cell.length_a   1.000
_cell.length_b   1.000
_cell.length_c   1.000
_cell.angle_alpha   90.00
_cell.angle_beta   90.00
_cell.angle_gamma   90.00
#
_symmetry.space_group_name_H-M   'P 1'
#
loop_
_entity.id
_entity.type
_entity.pdbx_description
1 polymer ?
#
loop_
_entity_poly.entity_id
_entity_poly.type
_entity_poly.pdbx_seq_one_letter_code
_entity_poly.pdbx_strand_id
1 'polypeptide(L)'
;MKINGNENKELSKAIDQITEGLDTVIELYNESELDEPILSWSEENISKIKRANEHYGIEVVQTKINKIVSEMLDWLPLEEEDEEH
;
A
#
# COMPACT_ATOMS: atom_id res chain seq x y z
N MET A 1 -22.57 43.63 7.70
CA MET A 1 -22.39 43.60 6.23
C MET A 1 -23.43 42.63 5.68
N LYS A 2 -24.41 43.10 4.91
CA LYS A 2 -25.36 42.21 4.22
C LYS A 2 -24.65 41.71 2.98
N ILE A 3 -24.15 40.48 3.03
CA ILE A 3 -23.53 39.81 1.90
C ILE A 3 -24.60 39.72 0.81
N ASN A 4 -24.35 40.35 -0.34
CA ASN A 4 -25.26 40.26 -1.48
C ASN A 4 -25.25 38.81 -1.96
N GLY A 5 -26.41 38.23 -2.31
CA GLY A 5 -26.53 36.80 -2.66
C GLY A 5 -25.57 36.32 -3.76
N ASN A 6 -25.00 37.24 -4.54
CA ASN A 6 -23.96 36.96 -5.53
C ASN A 6 -22.60 36.63 -4.90
N GLU A 7 -22.16 37.37 -3.88
CA GLU A 7 -20.91 37.11 -3.14
C GLU A 7 -20.98 35.77 -2.39
N ASN A 8 -22.15 35.43 -1.84
CA ASN A 8 -22.37 34.15 -1.17
C ASN A 8 -22.30 32.97 -2.16
N LYS A 9 -22.75 33.18 -3.40
CA LYS A 9 -22.68 32.19 -4.46
C LYS A 9 -21.25 31.98 -4.95
N GLU A 10 -20.47 33.05 -5.07
CA GLU A 10 -19.05 32.94 -5.41
C GLU A 10 -18.24 32.27 -4.29
N LEU A 11 -18.54 32.59 -3.03
CA LEU A 11 -17.93 31.93 -1.87
C LEU A 11 -18.26 30.44 -1.84
N SER A 12 -19.53 30.08 -2.05
CA SER A 12 -19.94 28.66 -2.10
C SER A 12 -19.21 27.92 -3.21
N LYS A 13 -19.11 28.52 -4.41
CA LYS A 13 -18.38 27.93 -5.53
C LYS A 13 -16.88 27.75 -5.24
N ALA A 14 -16.27 28.70 -4.54
CA ALA A 14 -14.88 28.61 -4.14
C ALA A 14 -14.66 27.48 -3.10
N ILE A 15 -15.60 27.30 -2.17
CA ILE A 15 -15.58 26.21 -1.20
C ILE A 15 -15.72 24.85 -1.91
N ASP A 16 -16.67 24.73 -2.84
CA ASP A 16 -16.87 23.48 -3.60
C ASP A 16 -15.59 23.08 -4.35
N GLN A 17 -14.89 24.04 -4.97
CA GLN A 17 -13.62 23.80 -5.65
C GLN A 17 -12.49 23.39 -4.69
N ILE A 18 -12.47 23.94 -3.48
CA ILE A 18 -11.49 23.55 -2.46
C ILE A 18 -11.79 22.13 -1.98
N THR A 19 -13.06 21.78 -1.78
CA THR A 19 -13.46 20.43 -1.39
C THR A 19 -13.09 19.40 -2.45
N GLU A 20 -13.38 19.69 -3.72
CA GLU A 20 -13.00 18.83 -4.84
C GLU A 20 -11.48 18.69 -4.98
N GLY A 21 -10.74 19.79 -4.75
CA GLY A 21 -9.28 19.76 -4.73
C GLY A 21 -8.71 18.94 -3.57
N LEU A 22 -9.35 18.98 -2.39
CA LEU A 22 -8.97 18.17 -1.23
C LEU A 22 -9.25 16.69 -1.48
N ASP A 23 -10.39 16.35 -2.06
CA ASP A 23 -10.73 14.97 -2.43
C ASP A 23 -9.71 14.42 -3.43
N THR A 24 -9.32 15.22 -4.43
CA THR A 24 -8.26 14.86 -5.39
C THR A 24 -6.92 14.63 -4.69
N VAL A 25 -6.56 15.46 -3.71
CA VAL A 25 -5.31 15.30 -2.93
C VAL A 25 -5.34 14.02 -2.09
N ILE A 26 -6.50 13.67 -1.50
CA ILE A 26 -6.68 12.43 -0.75
C ILE A 26 -6.58 11.21 -1.67
N GLU A 27 -7.19 11.27 -2.85
CA GLU A 27 -7.10 10.21 -3.86
C GLU A 27 -5.65 10.01 -4.33
N LEU A 28 -4.95 11.09 -4.67
CA LEU A 28 -3.53 11.05 -5.00
C LEU A 28 -2.67 10.55 -3.83
N TYR A 29 -3.02 10.87 -2.59
CA TYR A 29 -2.33 10.35 -1.41
C TYR A 29 -2.52 8.82 -1.30
N ASN A 30 -3.75 8.33 -1.44
CA ASN A 30 -4.07 6.90 -1.40
C ASN A 30 -3.45 6.14 -2.58
N GLU A 31 -3.37 6.75 -3.76
CA GLU A 31 -2.66 6.19 -4.92
C GLU A 31 -1.13 6.28 -4.78
N SER A 32 -0.64 7.25 -4.01
CA SER A 32 0.77 7.42 -3.67
C SER A 32 1.23 6.58 -2.47
N GLU A 33 0.30 5.97 -1.72
CA GLU A 33 0.62 4.79 -0.94
C GLU A 33 1.06 3.74 -1.96
N LEU A 34 2.37 3.71 -2.17
CA LEU A 34 3.06 2.71 -2.96
C LEU A 34 2.51 1.36 -2.53
N ASP A 35 1.73 0.71 -3.40
CA ASP A 35 1.41 -0.72 -3.34
C ASP A 35 2.71 -1.49 -3.62
N GLU A 36 3.73 -1.22 -2.82
CA GLU A 36 4.99 -1.93 -2.78
C GLU A 36 4.68 -3.24 -2.07
N PRO A 37 4.58 -4.35 -2.81
CA PRO A 37 4.30 -5.62 -2.17
C PRO A 37 5.41 -5.89 -1.16
N ILE A 38 5.02 -6.33 0.05
CA ILE A 38 5.93 -6.71 1.14
C ILE A 38 7.08 -7.61 0.62
N LEU A 39 6.80 -8.42 -0.41
CA LEU A 39 7.81 -9.16 -1.16
C LEU A 39 7.39 -9.33 -2.63
N SER A 40 8.25 -8.93 -3.57
CA SER A 40 8.10 -9.24 -5.00
C SER A 40 8.83 -10.53 -5.38
N TRP A 41 8.15 -11.42 -6.11
CA TRP A 41 8.74 -12.64 -6.65
C TRP A 41 9.09 -12.45 -8.13
N SER A 42 10.22 -13.01 -8.57
CA SER A 42 10.54 -13.10 -10.00
C SER A 42 9.50 -13.96 -10.74
N GLU A 43 9.31 -13.72 -12.04
CA GLU A 43 8.40 -14.53 -12.88
C GLU A 43 8.75 -16.02 -12.84
N GLU A 44 10.05 -16.35 -12.75
CA GLU A 44 10.53 -17.72 -12.61
C GLU A 44 10.03 -18.36 -11.31
N ASN A 45 10.13 -17.65 -10.19
CA ASN A 45 9.66 -18.14 -8.90
C ASN A 45 8.14 -18.28 -8.89
N ILE A 46 7.41 -17.34 -9.48
CA ILE A 46 5.95 -17.44 -9.64
C ILE A 46 5.57 -18.71 -10.42
N SER A 47 6.26 -19.01 -11.53
CA SER A 47 6.02 -20.21 -12.33
C SER A 47 6.29 -21.50 -11.54
N LYS A 48 7.37 -21.53 -10.76
CA LYS A 48 7.71 -22.66 -9.88
C LYS A 48 6.66 -22.85 -8.77
N ILE A 49 6.21 -21.77 -8.13
CA ILE A 49 5.18 -21.79 -7.08
C ILE A 49 3.86 -22.32 -7.64
N LYS A 50 3.45 -21.87 -8.83
CA LYS A 50 2.22 -22.37 -9.50
C LYS A 50 2.27 -23.88 -9.72
N ARG A 51 3.37 -24.39 -10.29
CA ARG A 51 3.55 -25.85 -10.48
C ARG A 51 3.57 -26.59 -9.15
N ALA A 52 4.25 -26.06 -8.14
CA ALA A 52 4.29 -26.69 -6.82
C ALA A 52 2.89 -26.76 -6.19
N ASN A 53 2.08 -25.70 -6.32
CA ASN A 53 0.71 -25.67 -5.83
C ASN A 53 -0.17 -26.71 -6.54
N GLU A 54 -0.04 -26.86 -7.85
CA GLU A 54 -0.77 -27.86 -8.64
C GLU A 54 -0.42 -29.30 -8.21
N HIS A 55 0.86 -29.56 -7.88
CA HIS A 55 1.32 -30.91 -7.53
C HIS A 55 1.13 -31.28 -6.05
N TYR A 56 1.27 -30.33 -5.13
CA TYR A 56 1.35 -30.59 -3.68
C TYR A 56 0.27 -29.88 -2.85
N GLY A 57 -0.51 -28.99 -3.46
CA GLY A 57 -1.51 -28.18 -2.78
C GLY A 57 -0.94 -26.89 -2.18
N ILE A 58 -1.75 -25.85 -2.19
CA ILE A 58 -1.37 -24.49 -1.78
C ILE A 58 -0.89 -24.46 -0.32
N GLU A 59 -1.59 -25.13 0.60
CA GLU A 59 -1.26 -25.12 2.03
C GLU A 59 0.14 -25.67 2.32
N VAL A 60 0.52 -26.75 1.63
CA VAL A 60 1.83 -27.41 1.80
C VAL A 60 2.94 -26.50 1.30
N VAL A 61 2.75 -25.88 0.13
CA VAL A 61 3.72 -24.98 -0.48
C VAL A 61 3.88 -23.70 0.35
N GLN A 62 2.77 -23.10 0.78
CA GLN A 62 2.77 -21.91 1.62
C GLN A 62 3.50 -22.15 2.95
N THR A 63 3.23 -23.29 3.62
CA THR A 63 3.91 -23.66 4.86
C THR A 63 5.42 -23.78 4.65
N LYS A 64 5.85 -24.41 3.55
CA LYS A 64 7.27 -24.56 3.23
C LYS A 64 7.94 -23.23 2.92
N ILE A 65 7.31 -22.37 2.11
CA ILE A 65 7.87 -21.06 1.76
C ILE A 65 8.01 -20.20 3.02
N ASN A 66 6.95 -20.09 3.84
CA ASN A 66 6.99 -19.29 5.06
C ASN A 66 8.06 -19.79 6.03
N LYS A 67 8.26 -21.11 6.15
CA LYS A 67 9.33 -21.66 6.98
C LYS A 67 10.71 -21.24 6.50
N ILE A 68 10.99 -21.34 5.19
CA ILE A 68 12.28 -20.93 4.63
C ILE A 68 12.48 -19.42 4.75
N VAL A 69 11.45 -18.62 4.49
CA VAL A 69 11.51 -17.16 4.66
C VAL A 69 11.81 -16.81 6.12
N SER A 70 11.12 -17.43 7.09
CA SER A 70 11.40 -17.22 8.51
C SER A 70 12.85 -17.56 8.88
N GLU A 71 13.33 -18.74 8.46
CA GLU A 71 14.72 -19.16 8.72
C GLU A 71 15.75 -18.20 8.10
N MET A 72 15.45 -17.66 6.91
CA MET A 72 16.30 -16.65 6.27
C MET A 72 16.26 -15.31 7.01
N LEU A 73 15.08 -14.88 7.48
CA LEU A 73 14.91 -13.63 8.22
C LEU A 73 15.60 -13.68 9.60
N ASP A 74 15.64 -14.85 10.26
CA ASP A 74 16.38 -15.04 11.52
C ASP A 74 17.89 -14.76 11.41
N TRP A 75 18.44 -14.79 10.19
CA TRP A 75 19.85 -14.46 9.93
C TRP A 75 20.08 -12.98 9.67
N LEU A 76 19.02 -12.20 9.47
CA LEU A 76 19.14 -10.77 9.33
C LEU A 76 19.25 -10.14 10.73
N PRO A 77 20.18 -9.20 10.95
CA PRO A 77 20.19 -8.41 12.17
C PRO A 77 18.98 -7.45 12.13
N LEU A 78 17.83 -7.92 12.60
CA LEU A 78 16.56 -7.19 12.67
C LEU A 78 16.35 -6.50 14.03
N GLU A 79 17.38 -6.46 14.87
CA GLU A 79 17.39 -5.60 16.05
C GLU A 79 17.53 -4.16 15.56
N GLU A 80 16.48 -3.37 15.78
CA GLU A 80 16.50 -1.94 15.52
C GLU A 80 17.70 -1.31 16.24
N GLU A 81 18.49 -0.50 15.52
CA GLU A 81 19.11 0.65 16.15
C GLU A 81 17.96 1.41 16.82
N ASP A 82 17.96 1.47 18.15
CA ASP A 82 17.14 2.42 18.89
C ASP A 82 17.41 3.81 18.27
N GLU A 83 16.52 4.28 17.38
CA GLU A 83 16.42 5.69 17.02
C GLU A 83 15.87 6.44 18.25
N GLU A 84 16.66 6.49 19.31
CA GLU A 84 16.71 7.67 20.17
C GLU A 84 17.71 8.63 19.52
N HIS A 85 17.21 9.63 18.79
CA HIS A 85 17.66 11.03 18.89
C HIS A 85 16.84 12.01 18.03
#